data_AF-A0A7C5JRN6-F1
#
_entry.id   AF-A0A7C5JRN6-F1
#
_cell.length_a   1.000
_cell.length_b   1.000
_cell.length_c   1.000
_cell.angle_alpha   90.00
_cell.angle_beta   90.00
_cell.angle_gamma   90.00
#
_symmetry.space_group_name_H-M   'P 1'
#
loop_
_entity.id
_entity.type
_entity.pdbx_description
1 polymer ?
#
loop_
_entity_poly.entity_id
_entity_poly.type
_entity_poly.pdbx_seq_one_letter_code
_entity_poly.pdbx_strand_id
1 'polypeptide(L)'
;MKILERLSNLDRRVIYIIITFAVILPFFFRIKMTIKPLPEVKAIYDYIESLTPSDVVFISGDYDPQVEAELSPMFDALVAHCFQKNVKVVVSNLFNLQGIGLVEPRLKKLADEYHKVYGVDYVFLGWRPGGVLLIMGMGENFCKTWETDYYGTRLVDL
;
A
#
# COMPACT_ATOMS: atom_id res chain seq x y z
N MET A 1 -7.09 -19.09 42.83
CA MET A 1 -7.89 -20.32 42.59
C MET A 1 -9.40 -20.06 42.60
N LYS A 2 -9.99 -19.40 43.62
CA LYS A 2 -11.46 -19.13 43.68
C LYS A 2 -12.09 -18.36 42.49
N ILE A 3 -11.34 -17.48 41.82
CA ILE A 3 -11.85 -16.70 40.67
C ILE A 3 -11.96 -17.57 39.42
N LEU A 4 -10.99 -18.47 39.17
CA LEU A 4 -11.03 -19.40 38.04
C LEU A 4 -12.15 -20.45 38.19
N GLU A 5 -12.40 -20.94 39.40
CA GLU A 5 -13.52 -21.87 39.67
C GLU A 5 -14.88 -21.21 39.47
N ARG A 6 -15.03 -19.93 39.84
CA ARG A 6 -16.26 -19.16 39.59
C ARG A 6 -16.46 -18.85 38.10
N LEU A 7 -15.39 -18.59 37.35
CA LEU A 7 -15.47 -18.44 35.89
C LEU A 7 -15.80 -19.76 35.18
N SER A 8 -15.33 -20.90 35.71
CA SER A 8 -15.58 -22.22 35.10
C SER A 8 -17.01 -22.72 35.34
N ASN A 9 -17.66 -22.30 36.44
CA ASN A 9 -19.05 -22.62 36.76
C ASN A 9 -20.06 -21.58 36.25
N LEU A 10 -19.62 -20.63 35.42
CA LEU A 10 -20.45 -19.55 34.92
C LEU A 10 -21.31 -20.08 33.77
N ASP A 11 -22.63 -19.88 33.84
CA ASP A 11 -23.55 -20.33 32.78
C ASP A 11 -23.15 -19.69 31.44
N ARG A 12 -22.94 -20.54 30.43
CA ARG A 12 -22.62 -20.14 29.05
C ARG A 12 -23.56 -19.08 28.50
N ARG A 13 -24.83 -19.04 28.94
CA ARG A 13 -25.82 -18.02 28.54
C ARG A 13 -25.38 -16.61 28.96
N VAL A 14 -24.86 -16.47 30.18
CA VAL A 14 -24.36 -15.19 30.69
C VAL A 14 -23.11 -14.77 29.91
N ILE A 15 -22.24 -15.72 29.59
CA ILE A 15 -21.07 -15.48 28.73
C ILE A 15 -21.50 -14.95 27.36
N TYR A 16 -22.48 -15.60 26.71
CA TYR A 16 -23.00 -15.13 25.41
C TYR A 16 -23.63 -13.75 25.49
N ILE A 17 -24.40 -13.44 26.54
CA ILE A 17 -24.97 -12.10 26.74
C ILE A 17 -23.87 -11.04 26.87
N ILE A 18 -22.82 -11.32 27.66
CA ILE A 18 -21.69 -10.41 27.82
C ILE A 18 -20.97 -10.20 26.48
N ILE A 19 -20.72 -11.27 25.71
CA ILE A 19 -20.11 -11.18 24.38
C ILE A 19 -21.00 -10.37 23.43
N THR A 20 -22.31 -10.63 23.42
CA THR A 20 -23.29 -9.89 22.60
C THR A 20 -23.22 -8.40 22.89
N PHE A 21 -23.23 -8.00 24.17
CA PHE A 21 -23.06 -6.59 24.52
C PHE A 21 -21.68 -6.07 24.16
N ALA A 22 -20.60 -6.82 24.38
CA ALA A 22 -19.25 -6.41 24.02
C ALA A 22 -19.08 -6.14 22.51
N VAL A 23 -19.77 -6.89 21.65
CA VAL A 23 -19.73 -6.70 20.19
C VAL A 23 -20.68 -5.58 19.74
N ILE A 24 -21.87 -5.45 20.35
CA ILE A 24 -22.87 -4.45 19.97
C ILE A 24 -22.49 -3.04 20.44
N LEU A 25 -21.91 -2.92 21.63
CA LEU A 25 -21.67 -1.63 22.29
C LEU A 25 -20.74 -0.70 21.47
N PRO A 26 -19.63 -1.17 20.84
CA PRO A 26 -18.80 -0.33 19.97
C PRO A 26 -19.54 0.31 18.78
N PHE A 27 -20.66 -0.24 18.31
CA PHE A 27 -21.45 0.37 17.23
C PHE A 27 -22.17 1.65 17.66
N PHE A 28 -22.55 1.74 18.94
CA PHE A 28 -23.22 2.91 19.51
C PHE A 28 -22.22 3.95 20.05
N PHE A 29 -21.06 3.50 20.52
CA PHE A 29 -20.03 4.36 21.08
C PHE A 29 -18.86 4.52 20.09
N ARG A 30 -18.86 5.62 19.33
CA ARG A 30 -17.72 5.99 18.47
C ARG A 30 -16.54 6.42 19.33
N ILE A 31 -15.66 5.48 19.66
CA ILE A 31 -14.40 5.78 20.36
C ILE A 31 -13.51 6.56 19.40
N LYS A 32 -13.41 7.88 19.58
CA LYS A 32 -12.45 8.72 18.86
C LYS A 32 -11.08 8.55 19.52
N MET A 33 -10.29 7.61 19.02
CA MET A 33 -8.88 7.48 19.41
C MET A 33 -8.04 8.41 18.55
N THR A 34 -7.28 9.31 19.18
CA THR A 34 -6.29 10.12 18.49
C THR A 34 -5.11 9.23 18.11
N ILE A 35 -5.02 8.88 16.83
CA ILE A 35 -3.87 8.17 16.28
C ILE A 35 -2.75 9.20 16.11
N LYS A 36 -1.64 8.99 16.81
CA LYS A 36 -0.43 9.80 16.61
C LYS A 36 0.42 9.13 15.53
N PRO A 37 0.91 9.86 14.51
CA PRO A 37 1.81 9.28 13.53
C PRO A 37 3.10 8.85 14.22
N LEU A 38 3.58 7.66 13.86
CA LEU A 38 4.88 7.19 14.32
C LEU A 38 6.01 7.96 13.62
N PRO A 39 7.22 8.03 14.21
CA PRO A 39 8.37 8.69 13.60
C PRO A 39 8.66 8.24 12.17
N GLU A 40 8.49 6.95 11.88
CA GLU A 40 8.73 6.34 10.56
C GLU A 40 7.74 6.85 9.52
N VAL A 41 6.46 6.96 9.90
CA VAL A 41 5.40 7.52 9.03
C VAL A 41 5.71 8.98 8.71
N LYS A 42 6.10 9.75 9.73
CA LYS A 42 6.45 11.17 9.56
C LYS A 42 7.69 11.34 8.68
N ALA A 43 8.69 10.46 8.81
CA ALA A 43 9.89 10.52 7.99
C ALA A 43 9.58 10.31 6.50
N ILE A 44 8.73 9.33 6.15
CA ILE A 44 8.31 9.10 4.76
C ILE A 44 7.52 10.29 4.23
N TYR A 45 6.58 10.79 5.03
CA TYR A 45 5.78 11.97 4.67
C TYR A 45 6.67 13.19 4.39
N ASP A 46 7.56 13.52 5.32
CA ASP A 46 8.48 14.66 5.19
C ASP A 46 9.45 14.48 4.01
N TYR A 47 9.86 13.24 3.71
CA TYR A 47 10.70 12.92 2.55
C TYR A 47 9.97 13.25 1.25
N ILE A 48 8.74 12.76 1.06
CA ILE A 48 7.92 13.08 -0.13
C ILE A 48 7.66 14.58 -0.21
N GLU A 49 7.44 15.25 0.93
CA GLU A 49 7.27 16.71 0.97
C GLU A 49 8.52 17.48 0.52
N SER A 50 9.71 16.91 0.68
CA SER A 50 10.95 17.54 0.23
C SER A 50 11.23 17.36 -1.26
N LEU A 51 10.50 16.47 -1.94
CA LEU A 51 10.69 16.19 -3.36
C LEU A 51 10.08 17.30 -4.25
N THR A 52 10.65 17.41 -5.43
CA THR A 52 10.27 18.32 -6.50
C THR A 52 9.60 17.57 -7.65
N PRO A 53 8.87 18.25 -8.57
CA PRO A 53 8.24 17.59 -9.71
C PRO A 53 9.20 16.90 -10.70
N SER A 54 10.50 17.21 -10.64
CA SER A 54 11.53 16.51 -11.42
C SER A 54 11.97 15.19 -10.80
N ASP A 55 11.66 14.96 -9.52
CA ASP A 55 12.04 13.74 -8.82
C ASP A 55 11.09 12.59 -9.17
N VAL A 56 11.61 11.37 -9.02
CA VAL A 56 10.90 10.12 -9.32
C VAL A 56 10.90 9.23 -8.09
N VAL A 57 9.72 8.76 -7.71
CA VAL A 57 9.55 7.79 -6.62
C VAL A 57 9.23 6.43 -7.22
N PHE A 58 10.06 5.45 -6.86
CA PHE A 58 9.81 4.05 -7.19
C PHE A 58 9.04 3.39 -6.06
N ILE A 59 7.89 2.79 -6.37
CA ILE A 59 7.01 2.12 -5.41
C ILE A 59 6.87 0.65 -5.81
N SER A 60 7.15 -0.24 -4.87
CA SER A 60 6.87 -1.67 -5.03
C SER A 60 5.52 -2.00 -4.40
N GLY A 61 4.53 -2.33 -5.22
CA GLY A 61 3.18 -2.72 -4.80
C GLY A 61 3.08 -4.21 -4.47
N ASP A 62 3.96 -4.73 -3.62
CA ASP A 62 4.01 -6.18 -3.35
C ASP A 62 3.04 -6.60 -2.25
N TYR A 63 1.82 -6.95 -2.64
CA TYR A 63 0.84 -7.56 -1.76
C TYR A 63 -0.11 -8.50 -2.51
N ASP A 64 -0.74 -9.41 -1.77
CA ASP A 64 -1.74 -10.35 -2.25
C ASP A 64 -3.10 -10.09 -1.57
N PRO A 65 -4.18 -10.75 -2.03
CA PRO A 65 -5.52 -10.54 -1.48
C PRO A 65 -5.64 -10.81 0.04
N GLN A 66 -4.73 -11.56 0.66
CA GLN A 66 -4.80 -11.88 2.09
C GLN A 66 -4.59 -10.63 2.97
N VAL A 67 -3.77 -9.69 2.49
CA VAL A 67 -3.39 -8.46 3.21
C VAL A 67 -3.84 -7.19 2.48
N GLU A 68 -4.65 -7.33 1.43
CA GLU A 68 -5.12 -6.22 0.59
C GLU A 68 -5.80 -5.13 1.42
N ALA A 69 -6.64 -5.52 2.38
CA ALA A 69 -7.41 -4.59 3.21
C ALA A 69 -6.53 -3.62 4.01
N GLU A 70 -5.29 -4.00 4.30
CA GLU A 70 -4.31 -3.19 5.02
C GLU A 70 -3.39 -2.43 4.05
N LEU A 71 -2.88 -3.11 3.02
CA LEU A 71 -1.82 -2.57 2.16
C LEU A 71 -2.33 -1.72 1.00
N SER A 72 -3.53 -1.98 0.49
CA SER A 72 -4.14 -1.15 -0.55
C SER A 72 -4.36 0.30 -0.12
N PRO A 73 -4.99 0.61 1.03
CA PRO A 73 -5.15 2.01 1.44
C PRO A 73 -3.80 2.71 1.71
N MET A 74 -2.77 1.95 2.11
CA MET A 74 -1.41 2.50 2.25
C MET A 74 -0.79 2.84 0.89
N PHE A 75 -0.93 1.95 -0.09
CA PHE A 75 -0.49 2.22 -1.47
C PHE A 75 -1.20 3.43 -2.05
N ASP A 76 -2.54 3.48 -1.90
CA ASP A 76 -3.36 4.58 -2.41
C ASP A 76 -2.94 5.92 -1.79
N ALA A 77 -2.71 5.95 -0.47
CA ALA A 77 -2.26 7.15 0.23
C ALA A 77 -0.88 7.63 -0.25
N LEU A 78 0.07 6.71 -0.47
CA LEU A 78 1.43 7.02 -0.90
C LEU A 78 1.44 7.60 -2.33
N VAL A 79 0.73 6.94 -3.26
CA VAL A 79 0.62 7.38 -4.65
C VAL A 79 -0.12 8.72 -4.73
N ALA A 80 -1.22 8.86 -4.01
CA ALA A 80 -1.97 10.12 -3.94
C ALA A 80 -1.10 11.28 -3.42
N HIS A 81 -0.27 11.04 -2.40
CA HIS A 81 0.63 12.05 -1.86
C HIS A 81 1.67 12.50 -2.90
N CYS A 82 2.29 11.54 -3.62
CA CYS A 82 3.19 11.86 -4.73
C CYS A 82 2.49 12.67 -5.83
N PHE A 83 1.29 12.26 -6.25
CA PHE A 83 0.54 12.93 -7.29
C PHE A 83 0.09 14.35 -6.92
N GLN A 84 -0.31 14.58 -5.66
CA GLN A 84 -0.61 15.91 -5.13
C GLN A 84 0.59 16.86 -5.22
N LYS A 85 1.81 16.33 -5.02
CA LYS A 85 3.07 17.06 -5.15
C LYS A 85 3.60 17.16 -6.58
N ASN A 86 2.89 16.55 -7.54
CA ASN A 86 3.34 16.39 -8.93
C ASN A 86 4.69 15.67 -9.05
N VAL A 87 5.01 14.80 -8.09
CA VAL A 87 6.17 13.92 -8.15
C VAL A 87 5.84 12.75 -9.07
N LYS A 88 6.80 12.37 -9.92
CA LYS A 88 6.63 11.26 -10.86
C LYS A 88 6.70 9.93 -10.13
N VAL A 89 5.87 8.97 -10.54
CA VAL A 89 5.76 7.68 -9.86
C VAL A 89 6.04 6.52 -10.81
N VAL A 90 6.97 5.65 -10.44
CA VAL A 90 7.21 4.38 -11.13
C VAL A 90 6.77 3.26 -10.21
N VAL A 91 5.83 2.42 -10.66
CA VAL A 91 5.29 1.33 -9.85
C VAL A 91 5.65 -0.01 -10.46
N SER A 92 6.04 -0.96 -9.62
CA SER A 92 6.25 -2.36 -10.02
C SER A 92 5.78 -3.33 -8.94
N ASN A 93 5.78 -4.61 -9.27
CA ASN A 93 5.62 -5.71 -8.33
C ASN A 93 6.92 -6.54 -8.38
N LEU A 94 7.84 -6.34 -7.43
CA LEU A 94 9.14 -7.00 -7.46
C LEU A 94 9.10 -8.44 -6.94
N PHE A 95 8.23 -8.72 -5.98
CA PHE A 95 8.20 -9.98 -5.25
C PHE A 95 6.90 -10.75 -5.46
N ASN A 96 5.80 -10.08 -5.81
CA ASN A 96 4.49 -10.72 -5.86
C ASN A 96 3.79 -10.55 -7.21
N LEU A 97 3.71 -11.64 -7.98
CA LEU A 97 2.98 -11.67 -9.25
C LEU A 97 1.47 -11.37 -9.08
N GLN A 98 0.86 -11.79 -7.96
CA GLN A 98 -0.56 -11.59 -7.71
C GLN A 98 -0.91 -10.10 -7.51
N GLY A 99 0.07 -9.29 -7.11
CA GLY A 99 -0.12 -7.86 -6.88
C GLY A 99 -0.43 -7.07 -8.16
N ILE A 100 -0.10 -7.57 -9.36
CA ILE A 100 -0.38 -6.85 -10.62
C ILE A 100 -1.87 -6.50 -10.72
N GLY A 101 -2.74 -7.49 -10.51
CA GLY A 101 -4.19 -7.33 -10.64
C GLY A 101 -4.82 -6.46 -9.56
N LEU A 102 -4.09 -6.14 -8.50
CA LEU A 102 -4.54 -5.29 -7.41
C LEU A 102 -4.03 -3.85 -7.57
N VAL A 103 -2.77 -3.71 -7.99
CA VAL A 103 -2.04 -2.44 -8.03
C VAL A 103 -2.30 -1.64 -9.30
N GLU A 104 -2.28 -2.29 -10.48
CA GLU A 104 -2.50 -1.61 -11.76
C GLU A 104 -3.83 -0.84 -11.82
N PRO A 105 -5.00 -1.46 -11.49
CA PRO A 105 -6.27 -0.74 -11.60
C PRO A 105 -6.37 0.41 -10.58
N ARG A 106 -5.73 0.29 -9.42
CA ARG A 106 -5.68 1.35 -8.40
C ARG A 106 -4.82 2.52 -8.85
N LEU A 107 -3.62 2.23 -9.36
CA LEU A 107 -2.72 3.25 -9.89
C LEU A 107 -3.38 4.03 -11.03
N LYS A 108 -4.03 3.32 -11.96
CA LYS A 108 -4.77 3.93 -13.07
C LYS A 108 -5.91 4.82 -12.57
N LYS A 109 -6.72 4.31 -11.64
CA LYS A 109 -7.82 5.08 -11.03
C LYS A 109 -7.30 6.36 -10.36
N LEU A 110 -6.23 6.28 -9.57
CA LEU A 110 -5.62 7.45 -8.93
C LEU A 110 -5.03 8.41 -9.98
N ALA A 111 -4.40 7.90 -11.03
CA ALA A 111 -3.90 8.74 -12.11
C ALA A 111 -5.04 9.53 -12.77
N ASP A 112 -6.18 8.89 -13.02
CA ASP A 112 -7.38 9.54 -13.58
C ASP A 112 -7.93 10.61 -12.63
N GLU A 113 -8.03 10.31 -11.33
CA GLU A 113 -8.51 11.25 -10.29
C GLU A 113 -7.61 12.49 -10.15
N TYR A 114 -6.29 12.32 -10.31
CA TYR A 114 -5.30 13.39 -10.20
C TYR A 114 -4.87 13.96 -11.57
N HIS A 115 -5.55 13.59 -12.65
CA HIS A 115 -5.27 14.03 -14.02
C HIS A 115 -3.82 13.83 -14.47
N LYS A 116 -3.24 12.67 -14.14
CA LYS A 116 -1.88 12.27 -14.47
C LYS A 116 -1.79 11.54 -15.80
N VAL A 117 -0.75 11.82 -16.56
CA VAL A 117 -0.53 11.27 -17.90
C VAL A 117 0.45 10.10 -17.84
N TYR A 118 0.03 8.97 -18.43
CA TYR A 118 0.88 7.78 -18.53
C TYR A 118 2.14 8.08 -19.35
N GLY A 119 3.30 7.62 -18.87
CA GLY A 119 4.61 7.87 -19.49
C GLY A 119 5.20 9.25 -19.20
N VAL A 120 4.44 10.18 -18.61
CA VAL A 120 4.97 11.50 -18.21
C VAL A 120 5.03 11.63 -16.70
N ASP A 121 3.90 11.34 -16.05
CA ASP A 121 3.73 11.46 -14.60
C ASP A 121 3.85 10.11 -13.90
N TYR A 122 3.49 9.02 -14.57
CA TYR A 122 3.58 7.68 -14.00
C TYR A 122 3.83 6.59 -15.03
N VAL A 123 4.47 5.50 -14.57
CA VAL A 123 4.73 4.29 -15.36
C VAL A 123 4.45 3.07 -14.50
N PHE A 124 3.87 2.04 -15.11
CA PHE A 124 3.67 0.74 -14.46
C PHE A 124 4.50 -0.35 -15.14
N LEU A 125 5.45 -0.91 -14.39
CA LEU A 125 6.40 -1.89 -14.87
C LEU A 125 5.94 -3.34 -14.71
N GLY A 126 4.88 -3.57 -13.93
CA GLY A 126 4.38 -4.92 -13.64
C GLY A 126 5.37 -5.77 -12.84
N TRP A 127 5.33 -7.09 -13.07
CA TRP A 127 6.20 -8.07 -12.41
C TRP A 127 7.20 -8.67 -13.39
N ARG A 128 8.42 -8.92 -12.91
CA ARG A 128 9.44 -9.72 -13.59
C ARG A 128 10.03 -10.73 -12.60
N PRO A 129 10.46 -11.92 -13.06
CA PRO A 129 11.10 -12.90 -12.18
C PRO A 129 12.45 -12.38 -11.69
N GLY A 130 12.83 -12.81 -10.48
CA GLY A 130 14.15 -12.53 -9.91
C GLY A 130 14.25 -11.23 -9.11
N GLY A 131 13.27 -10.93 -8.24
CA GLY A 131 13.20 -9.69 -7.45
C GLY A 131 14.53 -9.16 -6.91
N VAL A 132 15.38 -10.00 -6.30
CA VAL A 132 16.72 -9.59 -5.84
C VAL A 132 17.64 -9.19 -6.99
N LEU A 133 17.66 -9.97 -8.08
CA LEU A 133 18.44 -9.66 -9.29
C LEU A 133 17.95 -8.38 -9.95
N LEU A 134 16.64 -8.12 -9.94
CA LEU A 134 16.07 -6.87 -10.42
C LEU A 134 16.56 -5.69 -9.58
N ILE A 135 16.56 -5.80 -8.25
CA ILE A 135 17.09 -4.76 -7.36
C ILE A 135 18.57 -4.49 -7.63
N MET A 136 19.38 -5.55 -7.79
CA MET A 136 20.80 -5.39 -8.14
C MET A 136 20.97 -4.74 -9.51
N GLY A 137 20.18 -5.17 -10.49
CA GLY A 137 20.17 -4.58 -11.84
C GLY A 137 19.80 -3.10 -11.83
N MET A 138 18.83 -2.66 -11.02
CA MET A 138 18.49 -1.23 -10.89
C MET A 138 19.69 -0.39 -10.45
N GLY A 139 20.52 -0.93 -9.56
CA GLY A 139 21.74 -0.27 -9.09
C GLY A 139 22.80 -0.12 -10.17
N GLU A 140 22.87 -1.05 -11.13
CA GLU A 140 23.82 -0.98 -12.25
C GLU A 140 23.27 -0.12 -13.40
N ASN A 141 22.06 -0.44 -13.88
CA ASN A 141 21.39 0.29 -14.94
C ASN A 141 19.89 -0.05 -14.96
N PHE A 142 19.09 0.95 -14.60
CA PHE A 142 17.63 0.81 -14.55
C PHE A 142 17.02 0.39 -15.90
N CYS A 143 17.38 1.07 -17.00
CA CYS A 143 16.82 0.81 -18.33
C CYS A 143 17.26 -0.53 -18.94
N LYS A 144 18.37 -1.12 -18.50
CA LYS A 144 18.74 -2.50 -18.86
C LYS A 144 17.95 -3.53 -18.07
N THR A 145 17.55 -3.18 -16.85
CA THR A 145 16.81 -4.10 -15.97
C THR A 145 15.34 -4.17 -16.36
N TRP A 146 14.75 -3.01 -16.70
CA TRP A 146 13.44 -2.92 -17.34
C TRP A 146 13.59 -2.33 -18.75
N GLU A 147 13.56 -3.20 -19.75
CA GLU A 147 13.57 -2.77 -21.16
C GLU A 147 12.19 -2.24 -21.61
N THR A 148 11.13 -2.86 -21.09
CA THR A 148 9.73 -2.56 -21.41
C THR A 148 8.88 -2.52 -20.15
N ASP A 149 7.86 -1.66 -20.20
CA ASP A 149 6.81 -1.57 -19.19
C ASP A 149 5.84 -2.76 -19.28
N TYR A 150 4.82 -2.76 -18.42
CA TYR A 150 3.78 -3.79 -18.42
C TYR A 150 2.95 -3.84 -19.73
N TYR A 151 2.82 -2.72 -20.43
CA TYR A 151 2.03 -2.59 -21.66
C TYR A 151 2.84 -2.85 -22.95
N GLY A 152 4.13 -3.13 -22.82
CA GLY A 152 5.04 -3.36 -23.95
C GLY A 152 5.67 -2.09 -24.53
N THR A 153 5.51 -0.93 -23.89
CA THR A 153 6.21 0.30 -24.24
C THR A 153 7.65 0.23 -23.76
N ARG A 154 8.61 0.64 -24.60
CA ARG A 154 10.02 0.67 -24.20
C ARG A 154 10.24 1.79 -23.21
N LEU A 155 11.05 1.54 -22.16
CA LEU A 155 11.32 2.56 -21.15
C LEU A 155 12.07 3.78 -21.69
N VAL A 156 12.78 3.63 -22.81
CA VAL A 156 13.46 4.75 -23.46
C VAL A 156 12.50 5.70 -24.19
N ASP A 157 11.27 5.27 -24.42
CA ASP A 157 10.22 6.05 -25.09
C ASP A 157 9.27 6.73 -24.08
N LEU A 158 9.47 6.49 -22.78
CA LEU A 158 8.72 7.05 -21.65
C LEU A 158 9.59 8.10 -20.95
#